data_AF-A0A372Q648-F1
#
_entry.id   AF-A0A372Q648-F1
#
_cell.length_a   1.000
_cell.length_b   1.000
_cell.length_c   1.000
_cell.angle_alpha   90.00
_cell.angle_beta   90.00
_cell.angle_gamma   90.00
#
_symmetry.space_group_name_H-M   'P 1'
#
loop_
_entity.id
_entity.type
_entity.pdbx_description
1 polymer ?
#
loop_
_entity_poly.entity_id
_entity_poly.type
_entity_poly.pdbx_seq_one_letter_code
_entity_poly.pdbx_strand_id
1 'polypeptide(L)'
;MSKNKGRKDQQWFDEKYSKMKDIVITGSRRLNFTGSLQIERFNNLESINLKKLKIAYLEISKCSQLNITNLSELTKLTSLSVTGCPKLITLNCLSNGLTSLELSGCYRLNNIDLSKFTKLQSLYLRGYQNLTTLDCSSTEKLISLKISDCAQLKIINLPKSSKLQSLSVIDCPKLTTLDYSANALTSLEISGCKQLNKIANLSKAPKLTSLSLIDCPNVTKLDCSSNEKLTELEVSDLIELNCSSTSIKILSVNLCPDIKILDCSNNDKLINLDISNCTKLEFLDCSNSKLTSLDINNCKSLLKEYEQNGTKSKKFKYPEYLEIIVKRTTKNLIIVGRTGGGKSTLSNVLTESEDFEESGSSISVTKNFQKKKFPWKGKEYNVVDTIGVGDTKLSTKKVLYKVLDGIFSIPEGISQILFVIDGRFTGEEAKIFNLLKGSIFDIFEIGILDYVTIVRTKFSNFKNKDKCDADKEQLHNENEDIAKIVKSCKDVVYVDNPPTNMQITDEDDEETIATNKKIRDRSRKIILEYLDGACQADYFKLKSWDQIREPITKYLESNCEDVPPELEKNKEVEALIKITESFCTIT
;
A
#
# COMPACT_ATOMS: atom_id res chain seq x y z
N MET A 1 -28.71 -6.51 -41.70
CA MET A 1 -29.60 -5.32 -41.75
C MET A 1 -29.99 -4.75 -40.37
N SER A 2 -30.06 -5.52 -39.28
CA SER A 2 -30.53 -5.01 -37.96
C SER A 2 -29.56 -4.04 -37.25
N LYS A 3 -28.24 -4.27 -37.28
CA LYS A 3 -27.24 -3.38 -36.63
C LYS A 3 -27.20 -1.96 -37.25
N ASN A 4 -27.31 -1.84 -38.58
CA ASN A 4 -27.33 -0.54 -39.26
C ASN A 4 -28.61 0.26 -38.98
N LYS A 5 -29.74 -0.41 -38.71
CA LYS A 5 -30.99 0.25 -38.35
C LYS A 5 -30.92 0.87 -36.96
N GLY A 6 -30.43 0.13 -35.96
CA GLY A 6 -30.29 0.64 -34.59
C GLY A 6 -29.38 1.88 -34.51
N ARG A 7 -28.29 1.92 -35.28
CA ARG A 7 -27.39 3.09 -35.33
C ARG A 7 -28.05 4.33 -35.94
N LYS A 8 -28.85 4.16 -37.01
CA LYS A 8 -29.61 5.25 -37.61
C LYS A 8 -30.72 5.75 -36.68
N ASP A 9 -31.41 4.83 -36.01
CA ASP A 9 -32.46 5.17 -35.04
C ASP A 9 -31.86 5.97 -33.85
N GLN A 10 -30.69 5.58 -33.35
CA GLN A 10 -29.95 6.31 -32.31
C GLN A 10 -29.54 7.71 -32.77
N GLN A 11 -28.89 7.82 -33.94
CA GLN A 11 -28.49 9.13 -34.49
C GLN A 11 -29.68 10.07 -34.66
N TRP A 12 -30.78 9.58 -35.23
CA TRP A 12 -32.01 10.36 -35.38
C TRP A 12 -32.57 10.82 -34.02
N PHE A 13 -32.52 9.95 -33.00
CA PHE A 13 -32.97 10.29 -31.65
C PHE A 13 -32.11 11.43 -31.07
N ASP A 14 -30.78 11.32 -31.18
CA ASP A 14 -29.85 12.31 -30.65
C ASP A 14 -30.00 13.67 -31.34
N GLU A 15 -30.06 13.68 -32.68
CA GLU A 15 -30.27 14.90 -33.47
C GLU A 15 -31.58 15.62 -33.09
N LYS A 16 -32.63 14.84 -32.84
CA LYS A 16 -33.95 15.39 -32.56
C LYS A 16 -34.12 15.86 -31.12
N TYR A 17 -33.58 15.13 -30.14
CA TYR A 17 -33.95 15.31 -28.72
C TYR A 17 -32.81 15.82 -27.82
N SER A 18 -31.55 15.80 -28.25
CA SER A 18 -30.38 16.14 -27.39
C SER A 18 -30.43 17.54 -26.74
N LYS A 19 -31.13 18.49 -27.37
CA LYS A 19 -31.26 19.87 -26.88
C LYS A 19 -32.56 20.13 -26.11
N MET A 20 -33.47 19.17 -26.07
CA MET A 20 -34.79 19.34 -25.45
C MET A 20 -34.72 19.24 -23.92
N LYS A 21 -35.62 19.96 -23.26
CA LYS A 21 -35.84 19.86 -21.81
C LYS A 21 -36.72 18.68 -21.44
N ASP A 22 -37.72 18.38 -22.26
CA ASP A 22 -38.68 17.31 -22.02
C ASP A 22 -38.74 16.39 -23.23
N ILE A 23 -38.59 15.09 -22.98
CA ILE A 23 -38.74 14.07 -24.01
C ILE A 23 -39.98 13.24 -23.71
N VAL A 24 -40.99 13.37 -24.56
CA VAL A 24 -42.20 12.53 -24.51
C VAL A 24 -42.31 11.74 -25.81
N ILE A 25 -42.11 10.43 -25.73
CA ILE A 25 -42.18 9.55 -26.90
C ILE A 25 -43.15 8.42 -26.60
N THR A 26 -44.12 8.25 -27.48
CA THR A 26 -45.02 7.10 -27.48
C THR A 26 -44.77 6.28 -28.73
N GLY A 27 -44.40 5.01 -28.55
CA GLY A 27 -44.20 4.05 -29.63
C GLY A 27 -45.44 3.92 -30.50
N SER A 28 -45.24 3.90 -31.82
CA SER A 28 -46.29 3.77 -32.82
C SER A 28 -45.85 2.83 -33.95
N ARG A 29 -46.74 2.52 -34.89
CA ARG A 29 -46.37 1.71 -36.08
C ARG A 29 -45.22 2.35 -36.89
N ARG A 30 -45.09 3.69 -36.86
CA ARG A 30 -44.06 4.45 -37.57
C ARG A 30 -42.82 4.72 -36.74
N LEU A 31 -42.93 4.79 -35.41
CA LEU A 31 -41.84 5.04 -34.47
C LEU A 31 -41.65 3.81 -33.57
N ASN A 32 -40.84 2.86 -34.03
CA ASN A 32 -40.65 1.57 -33.36
C ASN A 32 -39.17 1.32 -33.06
N PHE A 33 -38.68 1.96 -32.01
CA PHE A 33 -37.35 1.67 -31.46
C PHE A 33 -37.31 0.24 -30.90
N THR A 34 -36.33 -0.53 -31.37
CA THR A 34 -36.09 -1.92 -30.96
C THR A 34 -34.63 -2.10 -30.62
N GLY A 35 -34.31 -2.94 -29.64
CA GLY A 35 -32.92 -3.17 -29.22
C GLY A 35 -32.52 -2.22 -28.10
N SER A 36 -31.52 -1.36 -28.32
CA SER A 36 -30.97 -0.44 -27.32
C SER A 36 -31.29 1.02 -27.64
N LEU A 37 -31.42 1.84 -26.61
CA LEU A 37 -31.47 3.30 -26.70
C LEU A 37 -30.50 3.88 -25.66
N GLN A 38 -29.66 4.81 -26.09
CA GLN A 38 -28.72 5.53 -25.22
C GLN A 38 -29.08 7.01 -25.17
N ILE A 39 -28.99 7.60 -23.99
CA ILE A 39 -29.24 9.03 -23.75
C ILE A 39 -28.07 9.54 -22.93
N GLU A 40 -27.00 9.94 -23.60
CA GLU A 40 -25.76 10.40 -22.97
C GLU A 40 -25.62 11.93 -23.10
N ARG A 41 -25.34 12.62 -21.99
CA ARG A 41 -25.00 14.06 -21.94
C ARG A 41 -26.06 15.00 -22.53
N PHE A 42 -27.35 14.66 -22.38
CA PHE A 42 -28.43 15.58 -22.71
C PHE A 42 -28.53 16.62 -21.58
N ASN A 43 -27.66 17.63 -21.63
CA ASN A 43 -27.41 18.57 -20.52
C ASN A 43 -28.61 19.47 -20.18
N ASN A 44 -29.61 19.57 -21.06
CA ASN A 44 -30.83 20.35 -20.82
C ASN A 44 -32.00 19.47 -20.35
N LEU A 45 -31.87 18.14 -20.43
CA LEU A 45 -32.98 17.22 -20.20
C LEU A 45 -33.38 17.25 -18.72
N GLU A 46 -34.60 17.70 -18.46
CA GLU A 46 -35.22 17.76 -17.14
C GLU A 46 -36.17 16.57 -16.93
N SER A 47 -36.93 16.17 -17.96
CA SER A 47 -37.86 15.04 -17.85
C SER A 47 -37.86 14.10 -19.06
N ILE A 48 -38.08 12.80 -18.79
CA ILE A 48 -38.26 11.80 -19.83
C ILE A 48 -39.48 10.92 -19.58
N ASN A 49 -40.27 10.71 -20.63
CA ASN A 49 -41.46 9.87 -20.63
C ASN A 49 -41.48 9.00 -21.90
N LEU A 50 -41.05 7.74 -21.76
CA LEU A 50 -41.01 6.78 -22.85
C LEU A 50 -42.12 5.74 -22.67
N LYS A 51 -43.03 5.68 -23.64
CA LYS A 51 -44.21 4.81 -23.61
C LYS A 51 -44.22 3.86 -24.79
N LYS A 52 -44.60 2.60 -24.57
CA LYS A 52 -44.89 1.60 -25.62
C LYS A 52 -43.74 1.36 -26.62
N LEU A 53 -42.50 1.71 -26.27
CA LEU A 53 -41.32 1.36 -27.08
C LEU A 53 -40.96 -0.11 -26.86
N LYS A 54 -40.35 -0.74 -27.87
CA LYS A 54 -39.93 -2.15 -27.85
C LYS A 54 -38.43 -2.30 -27.61
N ILE A 55 -37.82 -1.34 -26.90
CA ILE A 55 -36.43 -1.40 -26.49
C ILE A 55 -36.26 -2.43 -25.36
N ALA A 56 -35.16 -3.17 -25.43
CA ALA A 56 -34.73 -4.14 -24.43
C ALA A 56 -33.67 -3.55 -23.49
N TYR A 57 -32.90 -2.56 -23.97
CA TYR A 57 -31.82 -1.92 -23.22
C TYR A 57 -32.01 -0.41 -23.26
N LEU A 58 -31.95 0.24 -22.09
CA LEU A 58 -31.98 1.69 -21.97
C LEU A 58 -30.82 2.13 -21.08
N GLU A 59 -30.01 3.05 -21.60
CA GLU A 59 -28.94 3.71 -20.87
C GLU A 59 -29.22 5.22 -20.84
N ILE A 60 -29.21 5.81 -19.66
CA ILE A 60 -29.29 7.25 -19.45
C ILE A 60 -28.07 7.67 -18.65
N SER A 61 -27.14 8.40 -19.25
CA SER A 61 -25.87 8.73 -18.62
C SER A 61 -25.55 10.22 -18.70
N LYS A 62 -25.00 10.77 -17.62
CA LYS A 62 -24.51 12.16 -17.54
C LYS A 62 -25.56 13.23 -17.89
N CYS A 63 -26.84 12.96 -17.65
CA CYS A 63 -27.93 13.93 -17.85
C CYS A 63 -28.09 14.78 -16.57
N SER A 64 -27.28 15.83 -16.46
CA SER A 64 -27.09 16.59 -15.21
C SER A 64 -28.34 17.30 -14.67
N GLN A 65 -29.33 17.57 -15.52
CA GLN A 65 -30.57 18.27 -15.15
C GLN A 65 -31.76 17.32 -14.93
N LEU A 66 -31.61 16.03 -15.24
CA LEU A 66 -32.71 15.09 -15.27
C LEU A 66 -33.28 14.89 -13.86
N ASN A 67 -34.56 15.19 -13.67
CA ASN A 67 -35.25 15.08 -12.39
C ASN A 67 -36.24 13.90 -12.33
N ILE A 68 -36.89 13.56 -13.44
CA ILE A 68 -38.01 12.62 -13.50
C ILE A 68 -37.87 11.74 -14.73
N THR A 69 -38.03 10.44 -14.51
CA THR A 69 -38.10 9.43 -15.56
C THR A 69 -39.38 8.61 -15.40
N ASN A 70 -40.17 8.52 -16.47
CA ASN A 70 -41.32 7.64 -16.58
C ASN A 70 -41.10 6.61 -17.69
N LEU A 71 -40.82 5.38 -17.26
CA LEU A 71 -40.49 4.21 -18.08
C LEU A 71 -41.47 3.06 -17.83
N SER A 72 -42.60 3.34 -17.14
CA SER A 72 -43.56 2.35 -16.66
C SER A 72 -44.19 1.50 -17.77
N GLU A 73 -44.36 2.06 -18.98
CA GLU A 73 -44.96 1.37 -20.13
C GLU A 73 -43.94 0.64 -21.02
N LEU A 74 -42.65 0.56 -20.61
CA LEU A 74 -41.60 -0.14 -21.35
C LEU A 74 -41.56 -1.65 -21.05
N THR A 75 -42.59 -2.37 -21.50
CA THR A 75 -42.83 -3.80 -21.16
C THR A 75 -41.80 -4.79 -21.72
N LYS A 76 -40.91 -4.36 -22.62
CA LYS A 76 -39.84 -5.18 -23.21
C LYS A 76 -38.46 -4.91 -22.60
N LEU A 77 -38.36 -3.95 -21.68
CA LEU A 77 -37.09 -3.55 -21.08
C LEU A 77 -36.55 -4.65 -20.16
N THR A 78 -35.37 -5.16 -20.47
CA THR A 78 -34.66 -6.19 -19.70
C THR A 78 -33.44 -5.62 -18.97
N SER A 79 -32.87 -4.52 -19.45
CA SER A 79 -31.76 -3.82 -18.79
C SER A 79 -31.98 -2.31 -18.75
N LEU A 80 -31.75 -1.71 -17.58
CA LEU A 80 -31.81 -0.28 -17.36
C LEU A 80 -30.56 0.17 -16.62
N SER A 81 -29.84 1.14 -17.18
CA SER A 81 -28.73 1.83 -16.52
C SER A 81 -29.02 3.33 -16.48
N VAL A 82 -28.98 3.93 -15.29
CA VAL A 82 -29.11 5.37 -15.08
C VAL A 82 -27.92 5.86 -14.26
N THR A 83 -27.00 6.59 -14.90
CA THR A 83 -25.72 6.98 -14.32
C THR A 83 -25.47 8.48 -14.43
N GLY A 84 -24.85 9.08 -13.42
CA GLY A 84 -24.47 10.50 -13.45
C GLY A 84 -25.66 11.45 -13.65
N CYS A 85 -26.80 11.14 -13.03
CA CYS A 85 -28.02 11.95 -13.05
C CYS A 85 -28.30 12.52 -11.63
N PRO A 86 -27.50 13.49 -11.15
CA PRO A 86 -27.47 13.91 -9.74
C PRO A 86 -28.76 14.57 -9.27
N LYS A 87 -29.58 15.10 -10.18
CA LYS A 87 -30.86 15.75 -9.88
C LYS A 87 -32.06 14.79 -9.92
N LEU A 88 -31.86 13.52 -10.23
CA LEU A 88 -32.95 12.56 -10.38
C LEU A 88 -33.64 12.32 -9.02
N ILE A 89 -34.93 12.62 -8.95
CA ILE A 89 -35.78 12.45 -7.76
C ILE A 89 -36.72 11.25 -7.94
N THR A 90 -37.21 11.03 -9.17
CA THR A 90 -38.20 10.00 -9.46
C THR A 90 -37.77 9.11 -10.62
N LEU A 91 -37.72 7.80 -10.34
CA LEU A 91 -37.54 6.75 -11.33
C LEU A 91 -38.75 5.81 -11.31
N ASN A 92 -39.67 6.03 -12.24
CA ASN A 92 -40.84 5.18 -12.40
C ASN A 92 -40.58 4.12 -13.47
N CYS A 93 -40.22 2.91 -13.03
CA CYS A 93 -40.07 1.74 -13.89
C CYS A 93 -40.93 0.60 -13.34
N LEU A 94 -41.85 0.06 -14.17
CA LEU A 94 -42.74 -1.06 -13.80
C LEU A 94 -42.46 -2.31 -14.65
N SER A 95 -41.28 -2.42 -15.27
CA SER A 95 -40.95 -3.56 -16.11
C SER A 95 -40.75 -4.83 -15.27
N ASN A 96 -41.69 -5.76 -15.35
CA ASN A 96 -41.56 -7.11 -14.79
C ASN A 96 -40.54 -7.98 -15.53
N GLY A 97 -40.00 -7.49 -16.65
CA GLY A 97 -38.99 -8.15 -17.48
C GLY A 97 -37.56 -7.80 -17.09
N LEU A 98 -37.35 -6.84 -16.20
CA LEU A 98 -36.02 -6.32 -15.87
C LEU A 98 -35.17 -7.39 -15.20
N THR A 99 -34.04 -7.71 -15.81
CA THR A 99 -33.03 -8.66 -15.30
C THR A 99 -31.78 -7.94 -14.79
N SER A 100 -31.52 -6.71 -15.23
CA SER A 100 -30.39 -5.89 -14.78
C SER A 100 -30.83 -4.46 -14.51
N LEU A 101 -30.40 -3.92 -13.37
CA LEU A 101 -30.63 -2.54 -12.98
C LEU A 101 -29.34 -1.94 -12.41
N GLU A 102 -28.88 -0.84 -13.00
CA GLU A 102 -27.76 -0.05 -12.51
C GLU A 102 -28.22 1.39 -12.25
N LEU A 103 -27.97 1.88 -11.05
CA LEU A 103 -28.25 3.25 -10.64
C LEU A 103 -27.02 3.82 -9.95
N SER A 104 -26.37 4.81 -10.57
CA SER A 104 -25.10 5.35 -10.10
C SER A 104 -25.10 6.87 -10.13
N GLY A 105 -24.74 7.53 -9.03
CA GLY A 105 -24.67 8.98 -8.96
C GLY A 105 -26.03 9.69 -9.08
N CYS A 106 -27.11 9.03 -8.65
CA CYS A 106 -28.44 9.65 -8.52
C CYS A 106 -28.69 10.06 -7.05
N TYR A 107 -27.89 11.02 -6.58
CA TYR A 107 -27.77 11.37 -5.15
C TYR A 107 -29.08 11.82 -4.48
N ARG A 108 -30.07 12.26 -5.26
CA ARG A 108 -31.37 12.74 -4.77
C ARG A 108 -32.50 11.71 -4.88
N LEU A 109 -32.24 10.50 -5.37
CA LEU A 109 -33.29 9.50 -5.46
C LEU A 109 -33.69 9.05 -4.05
N ASN A 110 -34.98 9.16 -3.72
CA ASN A 110 -35.47 8.89 -2.37
C ASN A 110 -35.56 7.39 -2.06
N ASN A 111 -36.30 6.65 -2.87
CA ASN A 111 -36.47 5.20 -2.71
C ASN A 111 -36.77 4.57 -4.07
N ILE A 112 -36.41 3.30 -4.22
CA ILE A 112 -36.79 2.47 -5.35
C ILE A 112 -37.56 1.26 -4.83
N ASP A 113 -38.81 1.11 -5.27
CA ASP A 113 -39.61 -0.07 -4.96
C ASP A 113 -39.14 -1.25 -5.82
N LEU A 114 -38.35 -2.15 -5.23
CA LEU A 114 -37.85 -3.34 -5.91
C LEU A 114 -38.88 -4.48 -5.98
N SER A 115 -40.06 -4.35 -5.34
CA SER A 115 -41.07 -5.42 -5.28
C SER A 115 -41.60 -5.84 -6.66
N LYS A 116 -41.48 -4.96 -7.66
CA LYS A 116 -41.93 -5.23 -9.04
C LYS A 116 -40.88 -5.94 -9.89
N PHE A 117 -39.60 -5.95 -9.49
CA PHE A 117 -38.50 -6.53 -10.27
C PHE A 117 -38.24 -8.00 -9.91
N THR A 118 -39.27 -8.83 -9.97
CA THR A 118 -39.20 -10.26 -9.57
C THR A 118 -38.30 -11.13 -10.46
N LYS A 119 -37.85 -10.61 -11.61
CA LYS A 119 -36.90 -11.26 -12.52
C LYS A 119 -35.48 -10.73 -12.42
N LEU A 120 -35.21 -9.78 -11.51
CA LEU A 120 -33.92 -9.13 -11.38
C LEU A 120 -32.83 -10.15 -11.02
N GLN A 121 -31.74 -10.14 -11.77
CA GLN A 121 -30.58 -11.00 -11.59
C GLN A 121 -29.34 -10.20 -11.16
N SER A 122 -29.25 -8.94 -11.59
CA SER A 122 -28.15 -8.03 -11.24
C SER A 122 -28.70 -6.68 -10.77
N LEU A 123 -28.24 -6.22 -9.61
CA LEU A 123 -28.53 -4.90 -9.07
C LEU A 123 -27.22 -4.22 -8.69
N TYR A 124 -26.99 -3.02 -9.22
CA TYR A 124 -25.89 -2.17 -8.81
C TYR A 124 -26.41 -0.79 -8.40
N LEU A 125 -26.15 -0.40 -7.15
CA LEU A 125 -26.49 0.90 -6.59
C LEU A 125 -25.22 1.61 -6.15
N ARG A 126 -25.01 2.84 -6.62
CA ARG A 126 -23.89 3.70 -6.18
C ARG A 126 -24.31 5.13 -5.91
N GLY A 127 -23.84 5.70 -4.79
CA GLY A 127 -24.04 7.11 -4.51
C GLY A 127 -25.47 7.45 -4.11
N TYR A 128 -26.18 6.53 -3.43
CA TYR A 128 -27.56 6.77 -2.98
C TYR A 128 -27.55 7.38 -1.58
N GLN A 129 -27.42 8.70 -1.53
CA GLN A 129 -27.17 9.44 -0.29
C GLN A 129 -28.39 9.51 0.65
N ASN A 130 -29.61 9.23 0.17
CA ASN A 130 -30.83 9.22 0.99
C ASN A 130 -31.34 7.81 1.34
N LEU A 131 -30.72 6.75 0.78
CA LEU A 131 -31.17 5.38 0.98
C LEU A 131 -30.82 4.91 2.39
N THR A 132 -31.84 4.70 3.22
CA THR A 132 -31.67 4.22 4.61
C THR A 132 -31.88 2.73 4.75
N THR A 133 -32.80 2.16 3.97
CA THR A 133 -33.13 0.74 3.93
C THR A 133 -33.23 0.30 2.49
N LEU A 134 -32.58 -0.81 2.14
CA LEU A 134 -32.72 -1.48 0.85
C LEU A 134 -33.46 -2.80 1.05
N ASP A 135 -34.67 -2.92 0.48
CA ASP A 135 -35.45 -4.15 0.54
C ASP A 135 -35.36 -4.93 -0.78
N CYS A 136 -34.59 -6.02 -0.76
CA CYS A 136 -34.43 -6.97 -1.85
C CYS A 136 -35.22 -8.27 -1.58
N SER A 137 -36.12 -8.32 -0.60
CA SER A 137 -36.84 -9.54 -0.21
C SER A 137 -37.64 -10.19 -1.36
N SER A 138 -38.12 -9.39 -2.31
CA SER A 138 -38.92 -9.83 -3.48
C SER A 138 -38.08 -10.19 -4.72
N THR A 139 -36.75 -10.05 -4.68
CA THR A 139 -35.85 -10.30 -5.81
C THR A 139 -35.20 -11.68 -5.75
N GLU A 140 -36.01 -12.75 -5.66
CA GLU A 140 -35.54 -14.13 -5.45
C GLU A 140 -34.57 -14.66 -6.53
N LYS A 141 -34.57 -14.06 -7.72
CA LYS A 141 -33.68 -14.43 -8.84
C LYS A 141 -32.34 -13.69 -8.84
N LEU A 142 -32.07 -12.85 -7.83
CA LEU A 142 -30.85 -12.05 -7.75
C LEU A 142 -29.63 -12.98 -7.65
N ILE A 143 -28.66 -12.76 -8.53
CA ILE A 143 -27.38 -13.48 -8.62
C ILE A 143 -26.24 -12.57 -8.16
N SER A 144 -26.32 -11.28 -8.44
CA SER A 144 -25.33 -10.26 -8.10
C SER A 144 -25.98 -9.03 -7.48
N LEU A 145 -25.47 -8.60 -6.33
CA LEU A 145 -25.83 -7.36 -5.67
C LEU A 145 -24.57 -6.57 -5.34
N LYS A 146 -24.47 -5.36 -5.90
CA LYS A 146 -23.39 -4.41 -5.60
C LYS A 146 -23.97 -3.12 -5.07
N ILE A 147 -23.45 -2.66 -3.94
CA ILE A 147 -23.86 -1.41 -3.29
C ILE A 147 -22.58 -0.66 -2.93
N SER A 148 -22.47 0.59 -3.36
CA SER A 148 -21.33 1.44 -3.01
C SER A 148 -21.72 2.87 -2.67
N ASP A 149 -20.96 3.54 -1.79
CA ASP A 149 -21.13 4.97 -1.48
C ASP A 149 -22.59 5.34 -1.11
N CYS A 150 -23.18 4.57 -0.19
CA CYS A 150 -24.55 4.81 0.31
C CYS A 150 -24.47 5.26 1.78
N ALA A 151 -24.12 6.53 1.99
CA ALA A 151 -23.72 7.05 3.31
C ALA A 151 -24.77 6.93 4.43
N GLN A 152 -26.05 6.76 4.08
CA GLN A 152 -27.15 6.64 5.04
C GLN A 152 -27.70 5.23 5.20
N LEU A 153 -27.19 4.25 4.45
CA LEU A 153 -27.72 2.89 4.43
C LEU A 153 -27.42 2.19 5.75
N LYS A 154 -28.48 1.71 6.41
CA LYS A 154 -28.41 1.03 7.71
C LYS A 154 -28.79 -0.45 7.62
N ILE A 155 -29.74 -0.77 6.74
CA ILE A 155 -30.38 -2.09 6.67
C ILE A 155 -30.45 -2.54 5.22
N ILE A 156 -30.03 -3.79 4.99
CA ILE A 156 -30.21 -4.49 3.72
C ILE A 156 -30.99 -5.77 4.01
N ASN A 157 -32.19 -5.88 3.45
CA ASN A 157 -33.01 -7.09 3.55
C ASN A 157 -32.79 -7.94 2.30
N LEU A 158 -32.06 -9.04 2.43
CA LEU A 158 -31.80 -9.96 1.32
C LEU A 158 -32.93 -10.99 1.17
N PRO A 159 -33.10 -11.59 -0.03
CA PRO A 159 -34.11 -12.62 -0.25
C PRO A 159 -33.80 -13.89 0.56
N LYS A 160 -34.80 -14.50 1.20
CA LYS A 160 -34.64 -15.70 2.04
C LYS A 160 -34.24 -16.97 1.29
N SER A 161 -34.39 -17.02 -0.03
CA SER A 161 -34.11 -18.19 -0.88
C SER A 161 -33.36 -17.81 -2.15
N SER A 162 -32.33 -16.99 -2.03
CA SER A 162 -31.73 -16.38 -3.21
C SER A 162 -30.70 -17.29 -3.91
N LYS A 163 -30.57 -17.09 -5.22
CA LYS A 163 -29.44 -17.59 -6.01
C LYS A 163 -28.23 -16.65 -5.94
N LEU A 164 -28.16 -15.76 -4.94
CA LEU A 164 -27.12 -14.75 -4.84
C LEU A 164 -25.76 -15.42 -4.71
N GLN A 165 -24.90 -15.18 -5.69
CA GLN A 165 -23.54 -15.71 -5.78
C GLN A 165 -22.51 -14.63 -5.42
N SER A 166 -22.79 -13.37 -5.75
CA SER A 166 -21.91 -12.24 -5.45
C SER A 166 -22.64 -11.15 -4.69
N LEU A 167 -22.07 -10.76 -3.54
CA LEU A 167 -22.53 -9.64 -2.72
C LEU A 167 -21.34 -8.72 -2.45
N SER A 168 -21.44 -7.45 -2.85
CA SER A 168 -20.44 -6.42 -2.59
C SER A 168 -21.11 -5.20 -1.94
N VAL A 169 -20.61 -4.80 -0.78
CA VAL A 169 -21.11 -3.65 0.01
C VAL A 169 -19.93 -2.78 0.43
N ILE A 170 -19.77 -1.65 -0.24
CA ILE A 170 -18.60 -0.77 -0.12
C ILE A 170 -19.05 0.62 0.36
N ASP A 171 -18.27 1.27 1.23
CA ASP A 171 -18.51 2.65 1.68
C ASP A 171 -19.95 2.91 2.16
N CYS A 172 -20.46 2.00 3.00
CA CYS A 172 -21.76 2.11 3.67
C CYS A 172 -21.54 2.30 5.18
N PRO A 173 -21.03 3.47 5.63
CA PRO A 173 -20.49 3.66 6.99
C PRO A 173 -21.52 3.54 8.12
N LYS A 174 -22.82 3.63 7.82
CA LYS A 174 -23.91 3.49 8.80
C LYS A 174 -24.52 2.08 8.84
N LEU A 175 -24.02 1.14 8.05
CA LEU A 175 -24.48 -0.24 8.06
C LEU A 175 -24.05 -0.89 9.37
N THR A 176 -25.02 -1.35 10.18
CA THR A 176 -24.73 -1.93 11.51
C THR A 176 -24.65 -3.46 11.49
N THR A 177 -25.39 -4.08 10.57
CA THR A 177 -25.52 -5.54 10.45
C THR A 177 -25.69 -5.92 8.99
N LEU A 178 -25.15 -7.06 8.59
CA LEU A 178 -25.40 -7.64 7.28
C LEU A 178 -25.72 -9.13 7.44
N ASP A 179 -26.97 -9.50 7.15
CA ASP A 179 -27.42 -10.89 7.14
C ASP A 179 -27.57 -11.39 5.70
N TYR A 180 -26.63 -12.23 5.28
CA TYR A 180 -26.62 -12.94 4.01
C TYR A 180 -26.94 -14.43 4.17
N SER A 181 -27.59 -14.84 5.26
CA SER A 181 -28.02 -16.22 5.45
C SER A 181 -28.93 -16.73 4.33
N ALA A 182 -28.84 -18.04 4.03
CA ALA A 182 -29.65 -18.75 3.03
C ALA A 182 -29.36 -18.41 1.55
N ASN A 183 -28.09 -18.11 1.22
CA ASN A 183 -27.67 -17.73 -0.13
C ASN A 183 -26.58 -18.66 -0.69
N ALA A 184 -26.46 -18.71 -2.01
CA ALA A 184 -25.47 -19.51 -2.72
C ALA A 184 -24.14 -18.76 -2.95
N LEU A 185 -23.73 -17.93 -1.99
CA LEU A 185 -22.60 -17.01 -2.15
C LEU A 185 -21.30 -17.75 -2.45
N THR A 186 -20.63 -17.29 -3.51
CA THR A 186 -19.27 -17.66 -3.89
C THR A 186 -18.30 -16.51 -3.65
N SER A 187 -18.79 -15.25 -3.65
CA SER A 187 -17.98 -14.05 -3.40
C SER A 187 -18.73 -13.09 -2.47
N LEU A 188 -18.04 -12.65 -1.42
CA LEU A 188 -18.52 -11.65 -0.47
C LEU A 188 -17.44 -10.57 -0.27
N GLU A 189 -17.80 -9.33 -0.56
CA GLU A 189 -16.93 -8.16 -0.39
C GLU A 189 -17.63 -7.12 0.49
N ILE A 190 -16.98 -6.72 1.58
CA ILE A 190 -17.46 -5.70 2.49
C ILE A 190 -16.30 -4.75 2.78
N SER A 191 -16.48 -3.46 2.45
CA SER A 191 -15.43 -2.46 2.67
C SER A 191 -15.99 -1.13 3.17
N GLY A 192 -15.26 -0.41 4.02
CA GLY A 192 -15.63 0.93 4.50
C GLY A 192 -16.92 0.99 5.34
N CYS A 193 -17.34 -0.14 5.90
CA CYS A 193 -18.57 -0.27 6.70
C CYS A 193 -18.27 -0.04 8.19
N LYS A 194 -17.93 1.20 8.54
CA LYS A 194 -17.32 1.57 9.83
C LYS A 194 -18.14 1.27 11.09
N GLN A 195 -19.47 1.17 10.98
CA GLN A 195 -20.37 0.83 12.10
C GLN A 195 -20.80 -0.64 12.11
N LEU A 196 -20.27 -1.46 11.21
CA LEU A 196 -20.61 -2.88 11.12
C LEU A 196 -20.00 -3.61 12.30
N ASN A 197 -20.82 -4.05 13.24
CA ASN A 197 -20.35 -4.71 14.46
C ASN A 197 -20.36 -6.23 14.35
N LYS A 198 -21.09 -6.77 13.37
CA LYS A 198 -21.28 -8.21 13.19
C LYS A 198 -21.67 -8.53 11.76
N ILE A 199 -21.05 -9.56 11.21
CA ILE A 199 -21.52 -10.26 10.01
C ILE A 199 -22.21 -11.57 10.40
N ALA A 200 -23.06 -12.10 9.50
CA ALA A 200 -23.68 -13.40 9.72
C ALA A 200 -22.63 -14.53 9.81
N ASN A 201 -23.01 -15.65 10.42
CA ASN A 201 -22.13 -16.81 10.52
C ASN A 201 -21.77 -17.32 9.10
N LEU A 202 -20.47 -17.35 8.77
CA LEU A 202 -19.97 -17.77 7.47
C LEU A 202 -20.23 -19.23 7.15
N SER A 203 -20.53 -20.09 8.14
CA SER A 203 -21.00 -21.46 7.91
C SER A 203 -22.29 -21.52 7.09
N LYS A 204 -23.06 -20.43 7.03
CA LYS A 204 -24.25 -20.30 6.19
C LYS A 204 -23.94 -19.99 4.72
N ALA A 205 -22.67 -19.84 4.35
CA ALA A 205 -22.21 -19.61 2.98
C ALA A 205 -21.16 -20.66 2.56
N PRO A 206 -21.48 -21.98 2.56
CA PRO A 206 -20.50 -23.05 2.39
C PRO A 206 -19.86 -23.14 0.99
N LYS A 207 -20.34 -22.34 0.03
CA LYS A 207 -19.81 -22.26 -1.34
C LYS A 207 -18.85 -21.09 -1.53
N LEU A 208 -18.54 -20.34 -0.49
CA LEU A 208 -17.72 -19.15 -0.56
C LEU A 208 -16.30 -19.52 -1.03
N THR A 209 -15.85 -18.90 -2.12
CA THR A 209 -14.51 -19.05 -2.68
C THR A 209 -13.65 -17.82 -2.43
N SER A 210 -14.27 -16.65 -2.26
CA SER A 210 -13.59 -15.37 -2.04
C SER A 210 -14.31 -14.53 -0.97
N LEU A 211 -13.56 -14.05 0.01
CA LEU A 211 -14.03 -13.18 1.10
C LEU A 211 -13.08 -11.98 1.25
N SER A 212 -13.62 -10.77 1.15
CA SER A 212 -12.91 -9.53 1.47
C SER A 212 -13.70 -8.74 2.53
N LEU A 213 -13.03 -8.40 3.64
CA LEU A 213 -13.56 -7.64 4.76
C LEU A 213 -12.53 -6.57 5.19
N ILE A 214 -12.65 -5.38 4.63
CA ILE A 214 -11.65 -4.30 4.76
C ILE A 214 -12.28 -3.03 5.38
N ASP A 215 -11.52 -2.24 6.13
CA ASP A 215 -11.96 -0.98 6.79
C ASP A 215 -13.30 -1.17 7.55
N CYS A 216 -13.36 -2.24 8.34
CA CYS A 216 -14.51 -2.63 9.17
C CYS A 216 -14.08 -2.74 10.66
N PRO A 217 -13.63 -1.63 11.29
CA PRO A 217 -12.89 -1.66 12.56
C PRO A 217 -13.67 -2.22 13.76
N ASN A 218 -15.00 -2.27 13.70
CA ASN A 218 -15.82 -2.84 14.77
C ASN A 218 -16.00 -4.36 14.66
N VAL A 219 -15.67 -4.99 13.52
CA VAL A 219 -15.64 -6.45 13.38
C VAL A 219 -14.28 -6.95 13.85
N THR A 220 -14.07 -7.06 15.16
CA THR A 220 -12.75 -7.42 15.70
C THR A 220 -12.45 -8.92 15.66
N LYS A 221 -13.44 -9.77 15.36
CA LYS A 221 -13.32 -11.22 15.33
C LYS A 221 -13.97 -11.79 14.09
N LEU A 222 -13.28 -12.69 13.40
CA LEU A 222 -13.79 -13.38 12.23
C LEU A 222 -13.56 -14.88 12.34
N ASP A 223 -14.63 -15.66 12.15
CA ASP A 223 -14.56 -17.11 12.02
C ASP A 223 -15.12 -17.50 10.65
N CYS A 224 -14.21 -17.90 9.76
CA CYS A 224 -14.50 -18.46 8.45
C CYS A 224 -14.06 -19.93 8.35
N SER A 225 -13.82 -20.59 9.49
CA SER A 225 -13.38 -21.97 9.54
C SER A 225 -14.35 -22.93 8.84
N SER A 226 -13.81 -24.05 8.36
CA SER A 226 -14.56 -25.10 7.64
C SER A 226 -15.23 -24.65 6.34
N ASN A 227 -14.89 -23.46 5.80
CA ASN A 227 -15.24 -23.09 4.43
C ASN A 227 -14.23 -23.71 3.46
N GLU A 228 -14.38 -25.02 3.20
CA GLU A 228 -13.43 -25.81 2.40
C GLU A 228 -13.21 -25.29 0.97
N LYS A 229 -14.14 -24.48 0.45
CA LYS A 229 -14.05 -23.86 -0.88
C LYS A 229 -13.36 -22.50 -0.89
N LEU A 230 -13.12 -21.89 0.28
CA LEU A 230 -12.52 -20.56 0.39
C LEU A 230 -11.05 -20.61 -0.04
N THR A 231 -10.71 -19.88 -1.10
CA THR A 231 -9.36 -19.83 -1.67
C THR A 231 -8.71 -18.46 -1.53
N GLU A 232 -9.53 -17.41 -1.42
CA GLU A 232 -9.10 -16.01 -1.32
C GLU A 232 -9.69 -15.39 -0.06
N LEU A 233 -8.84 -14.79 0.76
CA LEU A 233 -9.21 -14.13 2.00
C LEU A 233 -8.41 -12.84 2.15
N GLU A 234 -9.11 -11.71 2.20
CA GLU A 234 -8.55 -10.39 2.49
C GLU A 234 -9.27 -9.80 3.70
N VAL A 235 -8.52 -9.41 4.73
CA VAL A 235 -9.07 -8.93 6.00
C VAL A 235 -8.22 -7.80 6.57
N SER A 236 -8.86 -6.83 7.23
CA SER A 236 -8.19 -5.79 8.03
C SER A 236 -8.79 -5.67 9.42
N ASP A 237 -8.07 -4.97 10.31
CA ASP A 237 -8.57 -4.52 11.64
C ASP A 237 -8.95 -5.65 12.62
N LEU A 238 -8.68 -6.93 12.30
CA LEU A 238 -9.02 -8.05 13.16
C LEU A 238 -8.08 -8.19 14.36
N ILE A 239 -8.65 -8.59 15.50
CA ILE A 239 -7.93 -9.03 16.70
C ILE A 239 -7.85 -10.57 16.73
N GLU A 240 -8.87 -11.26 16.24
CA GLU A 240 -8.92 -12.73 16.18
C GLU A 240 -9.42 -13.19 14.80
N LEU A 241 -8.67 -14.11 14.17
CA LEU A 241 -9.06 -14.76 12.92
C LEU A 241 -8.95 -16.27 13.06
N ASN A 242 -10.06 -16.96 12.80
CA ASN A 242 -10.06 -18.40 12.55
C ASN A 242 -10.44 -18.66 11.08
N CYS A 243 -9.46 -19.08 10.30
CA CYS A 243 -9.58 -19.52 8.92
C CYS A 243 -9.08 -20.96 8.75
N SER A 244 -9.31 -21.83 9.74
CA SER A 244 -8.92 -23.22 9.68
C SER A 244 -9.78 -24.04 8.72
N SER A 245 -9.25 -25.13 8.16
CA SER A 245 -9.98 -26.03 7.26
C SER A 245 -10.60 -25.33 6.04
N THR A 246 -9.81 -24.50 5.35
CA THR A 246 -10.15 -23.84 4.08
C THR A 246 -9.23 -24.33 2.94
N SER A 247 -9.33 -23.72 1.75
CA SER A 247 -8.48 -24.02 0.59
C SER A 247 -7.51 -22.87 0.26
N ILE A 248 -7.23 -21.96 1.21
CA ILE A 248 -6.37 -20.80 1.00
C ILE A 248 -4.93 -21.26 0.71
N LYS A 249 -4.32 -20.67 -0.34
CA LYS A 249 -2.94 -20.95 -0.74
C LYS A 249 -1.93 -19.94 -0.20
N ILE A 250 -2.35 -18.68 -0.15
CA ILE A 250 -1.54 -17.53 0.26
C ILE A 250 -2.42 -16.76 1.24
N LEU A 251 -1.91 -16.52 2.44
CA LEU A 251 -2.58 -15.73 3.45
C LEU A 251 -1.65 -14.59 3.89
N SER A 252 -2.13 -13.35 3.78
CA SER A 252 -1.49 -12.20 4.42
C SER A 252 -2.48 -11.59 5.39
N VAL A 253 -2.00 -11.32 6.61
CA VAL A 253 -2.77 -10.63 7.67
C VAL A 253 -2.13 -9.29 8.03
N ASN A 254 -1.35 -8.71 7.11
CA ASN A 254 -0.61 -7.48 7.36
C ASN A 254 -1.47 -6.23 7.58
N LEU A 255 -2.74 -6.27 7.15
CA LEU A 255 -3.74 -5.24 7.42
C LEU A 255 -4.43 -5.41 8.80
N CYS A 256 -4.02 -6.41 9.58
CA CYS A 256 -4.47 -6.65 10.95
C CYS A 256 -3.31 -6.48 11.95
N PRO A 257 -2.76 -5.26 12.14
CA PRO A 257 -1.59 -5.05 13.02
C PRO A 257 -1.85 -5.38 14.49
N ASP A 258 -3.14 -5.38 14.89
CA ASP A 258 -3.59 -5.68 16.26
C ASP A 258 -4.00 -7.13 16.48
N ILE A 259 -3.81 -8.01 15.49
CA ILE A 259 -4.16 -9.43 15.60
C ILE A 259 -3.38 -10.12 16.72
N LYS A 260 -4.10 -10.84 17.57
CA LYS A 260 -3.57 -11.61 18.71
C LYS A 260 -3.70 -13.11 18.52
N ILE A 261 -4.74 -13.55 17.82
CA ILE A 261 -5.05 -14.97 17.59
C ILE A 261 -5.23 -15.20 16.10
N LEU A 262 -4.40 -16.07 15.53
CA LEU A 262 -4.52 -16.55 14.16
C LEU A 262 -4.56 -18.08 14.15
N ASP A 263 -5.71 -18.65 13.81
CA ASP A 263 -5.83 -20.07 13.50
C ASP A 263 -6.00 -20.23 11.98
N CYS A 264 -4.97 -20.74 11.33
CA CYS A 264 -4.94 -21.10 9.92
C CYS A 264 -4.57 -22.59 9.75
N SER A 265 -4.89 -23.40 10.76
CA SER A 265 -4.61 -24.84 10.75
C SER A 265 -5.42 -25.60 9.70
N ASN A 266 -4.97 -26.79 9.34
CA ASN A 266 -5.68 -27.69 8.41
C ASN A 266 -5.92 -27.08 7.02
N ASN A 267 -5.01 -26.22 6.57
CA ASN A 267 -4.99 -25.67 5.22
C ASN A 267 -3.90 -26.36 4.39
N ASP A 268 -4.20 -27.55 3.86
CA ASP A 268 -3.26 -28.41 3.13
C ASP A 268 -2.73 -27.83 1.79
N LYS A 269 -3.24 -26.66 1.39
CA LYS A 269 -2.82 -25.89 0.21
C LYS A 269 -2.05 -24.62 0.57
N LEU A 270 -1.97 -24.24 1.84
CA LEU A 270 -1.31 -23.02 2.30
C LEU A 270 0.21 -23.16 2.14
N ILE A 271 0.77 -22.45 1.18
CA ILE A 271 2.20 -22.44 0.83
C ILE A 271 2.90 -21.14 1.25
N ASN A 272 2.14 -20.09 1.53
CA ASN A 272 2.68 -18.82 1.99
C ASN A 272 1.78 -18.22 3.08
N LEU A 273 2.42 -17.76 4.16
CA LEU A 273 1.79 -17.04 5.25
C LEU A 273 2.65 -15.82 5.58
N ASP A 274 2.07 -14.63 5.43
CA ASP A 274 2.71 -13.36 5.77
C ASP A 274 2.07 -12.73 7.03
N ILE A 275 2.88 -12.68 8.08
CA ILE A 275 2.56 -12.14 9.41
C ILE A 275 3.51 -11.00 9.79
N SER A 276 4.14 -10.35 8.80
CA SER A 276 5.20 -9.36 9.02
C SER A 276 4.76 -8.16 9.87
N ASN A 277 3.49 -7.76 9.80
CA ASN A 277 2.96 -6.63 10.59
C ASN A 277 2.25 -7.07 11.90
N CYS A 278 2.21 -8.36 12.22
CA CYS A 278 1.43 -8.90 13.33
C CYS A 278 2.19 -8.84 14.67
N THR A 279 2.61 -7.64 15.07
CA THR A 279 3.49 -7.44 16.24
C THR A 279 2.87 -7.85 17.59
N LYS A 280 1.54 -7.93 17.66
CA LYS A 280 0.76 -8.34 18.84
C LYS A 280 0.33 -9.81 18.81
N LEU A 281 0.79 -10.60 17.83
CA LEU A 281 0.37 -12.00 17.68
C LEU A 281 0.86 -12.84 18.86
N GLU A 282 -0.08 -13.43 19.60
CA GLU A 282 0.16 -14.23 20.82
C GLU A 282 -0.10 -15.72 20.59
N PHE A 283 -0.96 -16.06 19.63
CA PHE A 283 -1.31 -17.43 19.25
C PHE A 283 -1.31 -17.58 17.73
N LEU A 284 -0.61 -18.61 17.24
CA LEU A 284 -0.58 -19.01 15.85
C LEU A 284 -0.68 -20.54 15.74
N ASP A 285 -1.72 -21.03 15.08
CA ASP A 285 -1.79 -22.41 14.62
C ASP A 285 -1.77 -22.44 13.09
N CYS A 286 -0.67 -22.91 12.52
CA CYS A 286 -0.51 -23.17 11.08
C CYS A 286 -0.21 -24.65 10.81
N SER A 287 -0.57 -25.54 11.75
CA SER A 287 -0.42 -26.98 11.61
C SER A 287 -1.19 -27.52 10.39
N ASN A 288 -0.69 -28.62 9.81
CA ASN A 288 -1.28 -29.24 8.61
C ASN A 288 -1.36 -28.28 7.40
N SER A 289 -0.40 -27.37 7.28
CA SER A 289 -0.16 -26.56 6.08
C SER A 289 0.91 -27.18 5.17
N LYS A 290 1.23 -26.54 4.04
CA LYS A 290 2.38 -26.84 3.16
C LYS A 290 3.43 -25.73 3.15
N LEU A 291 3.50 -24.96 4.24
CA LEU A 291 4.50 -23.93 4.43
C LEU A 291 5.90 -24.57 4.46
N THR A 292 6.86 -24.01 3.74
CA THR A 292 8.26 -24.47 3.76
C THR A 292 9.12 -23.64 4.71
N SER A 293 8.80 -22.35 4.84
CA SER A 293 9.42 -21.45 5.81
C SER A 293 8.40 -20.46 6.37
N LEU A 294 8.69 -19.93 7.56
CA LEU A 294 7.90 -18.88 8.19
C LEU A 294 8.80 -17.91 8.97
N ASP A 295 8.69 -16.62 8.66
CA ASP A 295 9.35 -15.54 9.37
C ASP A 295 8.48 -15.07 10.54
N ILE A 296 9.00 -15.20 11.77
CA ILE A 296 8.31 -14.81 13.01
C ILE A 296 9.00 -13.65 13.74
N ASN A 297 10.02 -13.02 13.15
CA ASN A 297 10.88 -12.05 13.84
C ASN A 297 10.10 -10.86 14.42
N ASN A 298 9.08 -10.38 13.70
CA ASN A 298 8.27 -9.25 14.15
C ASN A 298 7.21 -9.65 15.18
N CYS A 299 6.95 -10.94 15.39
CA CYS A 299 5.98 -11.46 16.33
C CYS A 299 6.65 -11.74 17.69
N LYS A 300 6.96 -10.68 18.45
CA LYS A 300 7.77 -10.75 19.69
C LYS A 300 7.31 -11.82 20.70
N SER A 301 6.00 -11.99 20.87
CA SER A 301 5.44 -13.00 21.79
C SER A 301 5.61 -14.42 21.27
N LEU A 302 5.37 -14.65 19.97
CA LEU A 302 5.61 -15.95 19.33
C LEU A 302 7.08 -16.33 19.29
N LEU A 303 7.98 -15.37 19.04
CA LEU A 303 9.42 -15.61 19.04
C LEU A 303 9.90 -16.11 20.40
N LYS A 304 9.50 -15.45 21.49
CA LYS A 304 9.81 -15.89 22.86
C LYS A 304 9.27 -17.29 23.14
N GLU A 305 8.04 -17.57 22.72
CA GLU A 305 7.40 -18.86 22.89
C GLU A 305 8.13 -19.97 22.11
N TYR A 306 8.55 -19.69 20.88
CA TYR A 306 9.34 -20.61 20.06
C TYR A 306 10.71 -20.89 20.67
N GLU A 307 11.43 -19.85 21.13
CA GLU A 307 12.74 -20.00 21.78
C GLU A 307 12.67 -20.81 23.09
N GLN A 308 11.57 -20.71 23.83
CA GLN A 308 11.39 -21.42 25.11
C GLN A 308 10.90 -22.85 24.94
N ASN A 309 9.95 -23.08 24.02
CA ASN A 309 9.19 -24.33 23.96
C ASN A 309 9.37 -25.09 22.64
N GLY A 310 9.84 -24.45 21.57
CA GLY A 310 9.98 -25.04 20.24
C GLY A 310 8.70 -25.77 19.80
N THR A 311 8.84 -27.02 19.38
CA THR A 311 7.74 -27.88 18.93
C THR A 311 6.75 -28.29 20.02
N LYS A 312 7.07 -28.06 21.31
CA LYS A 312 6.17 -28.36 22.44
C LYS A 312 5.24 -27.19 22.79
N SER A 313 5.32 -26.07 22.07
CA SER A 313 4.47 -24.91 22.35
C SER A 313 2.97 -25.23 22.18
N LYS A 314 2.16 -24.68 23.09
CA LYS A 314 0.69 -24.71 22.98
C LYS A 314 0.12 -23.52 22.21
N LYS A 315 0.91 -22.44 22.08
CA LYS A 315 0.51 -21.18 21.44
C LYS A 315 1.03 -21.04 20.03
N PHE A 316 2.13 -21.71 19.69
CA PHE A 316 2.68 -21.74 18.34
C PHE A 316 2.75 -23.18 17.84
N LYS A 317 1.84 -23.54 16.95
CA LYS A 317 1.77 -24.88 16.35
C LYS A 317 2.04 -24.78 14.86
N TYR A 318 2.92 -25.63 14.38
CA TYR A 318 3.40 -25.63 13.00
C TYR A 318 3.84 -27.05 12.58
N PRO A 319 3.93 -27.35 11.27
CA PRO A 319 4.42 -28.63 10.77
C PRO A 319 5.88 -28.90 11.20
N GLU A 320 6.23 -30.13 11.57
CA GLU A 320 7.59 -30.47 12.06
C GLU A 320 8.72 -30.12 11.08
N TYR A 321 8.43 -30.13 9.78
CA TYR A 321 9.40 -29.83 8.72
C TYR A 321 9.53 -28.33 8.38
N LEU A 322 8.74 -27.46 9.01
CA LEU A 322 8.72 -26.03 8.70
C LEU A 322 10.02 -25.36 9.17
N GLU A 323 10.70 -24.66 8.27
CA GLU A 323 11.84 -23.82 8.63
C GLU A 323 11.36 -22.52 9.29
N ILE A 324 11.64 -22.35 10.58
CA ILE A 324 11.35 -21.08 11.27
C ILE A 324 12.53 -20.13 11.09
N ILE A 325 12.29 -19.01 10.41
CA ILE A 325 13.29 -17.96 10.22
C ILE A 325 13.28 -17.08 11.47
N VAL A 326 14.14 -17.42 12.42
CA VAL A 326 14.26 -16.71 13.71
C VAL A 326 15.28 -15.56 13.71
N LYS A 327 16.06 -15.38 12.63
CA LYS A 327 16.97 -14.23 12.40
C LYS A 327 17.27 -14.08 10.91
N ARG A 328 17.25 -12.86 10.36
CA ARG A 328 17.87 -12.58 9.06
C ARG A 328 19.35 -12.24 9.29
N THR A 329 20.23 -12.88 8.53
CA THR A 329 21.68 -12.91 8.75
C THR A 329 22.45 -11.79 8.04
N THR A 330 21.77 -10.93 7.27
CA THR A 330 22.38 -9.87 6.46
C THR A 330 22.19 -8.49 7.07
N LYS A 331 23.26 -7.85 7.54
CA LYS A 331 23.21 -6.48 8.09
C LYS A 331 23.27 -5.44 6.97
N ASN A 332 22.22 -4.64 6.86
CA ASN A 332 22.03 -3.68 5.78
C ASN A 332 22.50 -2.29 6.21
N LEU A 333 23.58 -1.81 5.59
CA LEU A 333 24.22 -0.54 5.87
C LEU A 333 23.88 0.48 4.78
N ILE A 334 23.44 1.66 5.15
CA ILE A 334 23.17 2.76 4.22
C ILE A 334 24.14 3.89 4.49
N ILE A 335 24.88 4.33 3.48
CA ILE A 335 25.87 5.39 3.61
C ILE A 335 25.31 6.68 3.01
N VAL A 336 25.18 7.72 3.83
CA VAL A 336 24.64 9.05 3.46
C VAL A 336 25.59 10.16 3.92
N GLY A 337 25.44 11.35 3.36
CA GLY A 337 26.29 12.50 3.69
C GLY A 337 26.51 13.42 2.50
N ARG A 338 27.34 14.44 2.67
CA ARG A 338 27.64 15.43 1.63
C ARG A 338 28.36 14.82 0.43
N THR A 339 28.21 15.42 -0.75
CA THR A 339 29.07 15.13 -1.91
C THR A 339 30.53 15.42 -1.59
N GLY A 340 31.45 14.54 -1.99
CA GLY A 340 32.88 14.65 -1.66
C GLY A 340 33.25 14.26 -0.23
N GLY A 341 32.29 13.89 0.63
CA GLY A 341 32.55 13.51 2.02
C GLY A 341 33.17 12.12 2.25
N GLY A 342 33.59 11.41 1.19
CA GLY A 342 34.24 10.10 1.32
C GLY A 342 33.32 8.88 1.47
N LYS A 343 32.05 8.97 1.06
CA LYS A 343 31.07 7.86 1.12
C LYS A 343 31.46 6.64 0.28
N SER A 344 31.79 6.85 -0.99
CA SER A 344 32.22 5.78 -1.90
C SER A 344 33.56 5.17 -1.46
N THR A 345 34.48 6.00 -0.97
CA THR A 345 35.72 5.53 -0.34
C THR A 345 35.42 4.66 0.88
N LEU A 346 34.50 5.07 1.77
CA LEU A 346 34.10 4.26 2.90
C LEU A 346 33.47 2.93 2.46
N SER A 347 32.67 2.95 1.38
CA SER A 347 32.06 1.75 0.80
C SER A 347 33.11 0.75 0.32
N ASN A 348 34.11 1.22 -0.44
CA ASN A 348 35.25 0.42 -0.89
C ASN A 348 36.06 -0.16 0.28
N VAL A 349 36.30 0.63 1.33
CA VAL A 349 36.94 0.18 2.57
C VAL A 349 36.10 -0.90 3.27
N LEU A 350 34.77 -0.77 3.26
CA LEU A 350 33.84 -1.75 3.83
C LEU A 350 33.67 -3.01 2.98
N THR A 351 33.98 -2.98 1.69
CA THR A 351 33.82 -4.16 0.81
C THR A 351 35.12 -4.77 0.35
N GLU A 352 36.27 -4.19 0.74
CA GLU A 352 37.61 -4.57 0.24
C GLU A 352 37.63 -4.60 -1.30
N SER A 353 37.16 -3.52 -1.92
CA SER A 353 37.07 -3.42 -3.38
C SER A 353 37.28 -2.00 -3.90
N GLU A 354 37.23 -1.87 -5.22
CA GLU A 354 37.27 -0.59 -5.95
C GLU A 354 36.01 -0.37 -6.81
N ASP A 355 34.95 -1.13 -6.54
CA ASP A 355 33.70 -1.12 -7.30
C ASP A 355 32.95 0.22 -7.21
N PHE A 356 33.15 0.96 -6.11
CA PHE A 356 32.57 2.28 -5.90
C PHE A 356 33.52 3.35 -6.43
N GLU A 357 33.08 4.13 -7.42
CA GLU A 357 33.96 5.09 -8.11
C GLU A 357 34.40 6.23 -7.17
N GLU A 358 35.69 6.26 -6.84
CA GLU A 358 36.31 7.31 -6.02
C GLU A 358 36.88 8.42 -6.92
N SER A 359 36.63 9.69 -6.60
CA SER A 359 37.32 10.79 -7.27
C SER A 359 37.68 11.92 -6.30
N GLY A 360 38.80 12.58 -6.56
CA GLY A 360 39.20 13.83 -5.92
C GLY A 360 38.65 15.08 -6.61
N SER A 361 37.74 14.90 -7.58
CA SER A 361 37.17 15.97 -8.40
C SER A 361 35.99 16.65 -7.69
N SER A 362 35.78 17.94 -7.96
CA SER A 362 34.66 18.74 -7.44
C SER A 362 33.28 18.32 -7.98
N ILE A 363 33.23 17.34 -8.90
CA ILE A 363 32.02 16.89 -9.60
C ILE A 363 31.68 15.47 -9.12
N SER A 364 30.45 15.25 -8.65
CA SER A 364 29.99 13.92 -8.24
C SER A 364 30.04 12.94 -9.41
N VAL A 365 30.68 11.80 -9.20
CA VAL A 365 30.80 10.76 -10.22
C VAL A 365 29.68 9.71 -10.07
N THR A 366 29.24 9.47 -8.84
CA THR A 366 28.12 8.59 -8.52
C THR A 366 26.79 9.20 -8.98
N LYS A 367 26.26 8.68 -10.10
CA LYS A 367 24.99 9.12 -10.67
C LYS A 367 23.77 8.34 -10.18
N ASN A 368 23.95 7.13 -9.63
CA ASN A 368 22.93 6.25 -9.05
C ASN A 368 23.50 5.54 -7.81
N PHE A 369 22.65 5.03 -6.92
CA PHE A 369 23.12 4.25 -5.77
C PHE A 369 23.83 2.97 -6.23
N GLN A 370 24.79 2.50 -5.44
CA GLN A 370 25.47 1.22 -5.67
C GLN A 370 25.29 0.32 -4.45
N LYS A 371 25.25 -0.99 -4.66
CA LYS A 371 25.08 -1.97 -3.57
C LYS A 371 26.06 -3.11 -3.69
N LYS A 372 26.58 -3.57 -2.55
CA LYS A 372 27.50 -4.72 -2.52
C LYS A 372 27.40 -5.48 -1.21
N LYS A 373 27.35 -6.81 -1.33
CA LYS A 373 27.43 -7.73 -0.20
C LYS A 373 28.88 -8.05 0.15
N PHE A 374 29.16 -8.21 1.44
CA PHE A 374 30.47 -8.64 1.92
C PHE A 374 30.35 -9.40 3.26
N PRO A 375 31.24 -10.37 3.53
CA PRO A 375 31.26 -11.08 4.80
C PRO A 375 32.12 -10.37 5.85
N TRP A 376 31.76 -10.47 7.13
CA TRP A 376 32.60 -10.09 8.26
C TRP A 376 32.28 -10.94 9.50
N LYS A 377 33.29 -11.61 10.08
CA LYS A 377 33.17 -12.49 11.28
C LYS A 377 31.97 -13.46 11.22
N GLY A 378 31.71 -14.06 10.05
CA GLY A 378 30.60 -15.01 9.85
C GLY A 378 29.21 -14.38 9.73
N LYS A 379 29.09 -13.04 9.72
CA LYS A 379 27.87 -12.29 9.39
C LYS A 379 27.95 -11.81 7.94
N GLU A 380 26.82 -11.78 7.25
CA GLU A 380 26.73 -11.14 5.94
C GLU A 380 26.37 -9.66 6.14
N TYR A 381 27.01 -8.77 5.41
CA TYR A 381 26.66 -7.36 5.34
C TYR A 381 26.31 -7.00 3.91
N ASN A 382 25.45 -5.99 3.75
CA ASN A 382 25.10 -5.39 2.46
C ASN A 382 25.23 -3.88 2.62
N VAL A 383 26.17 -3.26 1.92
CA VAL A 383 26.33 -1.81 1.91
C VAL A 383 25.64 -1.21 0.71
N VAL A 384 24.93 -0.11 0.93
CA VAL A 384 24.33 0.73 -0.10
C VAL A 384 24.96 2.11 -0.04
N ASP A 385 25.77 2.44 -1.04
CA ASP A 385 26.35 3.77 -1.24
C ASP A 385 25.32 4.66 -1.94
N THR A 386 24.99 5.78 -1.33
CA THR A 386 24.01 6.73 -1.87
C THR A 386 24.68 7.96 -2.45
N ILE A 387 23.94 8.68 -3.29
CA ILE A 387 24.42 9.93 -3.87
C ILE A 387 24.56 10.99 -2.76
N GLY A 388 25.60 11.82 -2.87
CA GLY A 388 25.83 12.91 -1.93
C GLY A 388 24.79 14.03 -2.04
N VAL A 389 24.47 14.63 -0.90
CA VAL A 389 23.66 15.86 -0.83
C VAL A 389 24.58 17.07 -1.06
N GLY A 390 24.17 17.99 -1.94
CA GLY A 390 24.91 19.24 -2.22
C GLY A 390 25.67 19.29 -3.55
N ASP A 391 25.39 18.41 -4.52
CA ASP A 391 25.95 18.52 -5.88
C ASP A 391 25.22 19.60 -6.70
N THR A 392 25.96 20.45 -7.41
CA THR A 392 25.47 21.67 -8.09
C THR A 392 24.60 21.40 -9.33
N LYS A 393 24.44 20.13 -9.73
CA LYS A 393 23.71 19.72 -10.96
C LYS A 393 22.37 19.02 -10.72
N LEU A 394 22.04 18.64 -9.49
CA LEU A 394 20.79 17.96 -9.14
C LEU A 394 20.02 18.76 -8.10
N SER A 395 18.70 18.87 -8.26
CA SER A 395 17.86 19.45 -7.22
C SER A 395 17.89 18.58 -5.96
N THR A 396 17.79 19.20 -4.79
CA THR A 396 17.66 18.54 -3.49
C THR A 396 16.60 17.43 -3.50
N LYS A 397 15.47 17.67 -4.19
CA LYS A 397 14.39 16.69 -4.42
C LYS A 397 14.90 15.43 -5.12
N LYS A 398 15.67 15.55 -6.20
CA LYS A 398 16.26 14.40 -6.92
C LYS A 398 17.28 13.63 -6.07
N VAL A 399 18.07 14.31 -5.25
CA VAL A 399 19.01 13.64 -4.34
C VAL A 399 18.26 12.83 -3.28
N LEU A 400 17.24 13.42 -2.66
CA LEU A 400 16.40 12.75 -1.68
C LEU A 400 15.79 11.45 -2.24
N TYR A 401 15.20 11.50 -3.44
CA TYR A 401 14.63 10.30 -4.05
C TYR A 401 15.65 9.23 -4.37
N LYS A 402 16.89 9.59 -4.72
CA LYS A 402 17.94 8.59 -4.97
C LYS A 402 18.51 7.98 -3.69
N VAL A 403 18.47 8.70 -2.58
CA VAL A 403 18.72 8.11 -1.25
C VAL A 403 17.58 7.15 -0.89
N LEU A 404 16.32 7.53 -1.16
CA LEU A 404 15.16 6.65 -0.98
C LEU A 404 15.25 5.40 -1.85
N ASP A 405 15.69 5.50 -3.10
CA ASP A 405 15.91 4.37 -4.01
C ASP A 405 16.91 3.35 -3.44
N GLY A 406 18.02 3.86 -2.90
CA GLY A 406 18.99 3.04 -2.17
C GLY A 406 18.39 2.34 -0.96
N ILE A 407 17.57 3.06 -0.17
CA ILE A 407 16.82 2.48 0.96
C ILE A 407 15.86 1.37 0.46
N PHE A 408 15.09 1.61 -0.60
CA PHE A 408 14.15 0.64 -1.17
C PHE A 408 14.81 -0.56 -1.85
N SER A 409 16.10 -0.49 -2.15
CA SER A 409 16.86 -1.61 -2.67
C SER A 409 17.06 -2.74 -1.65
N ILE A 410 16.68 -2.50 -0.38
CA ILE A 410 16.88 -3.38 0.77
C ILE A 410 15.53 -3.75 1.44
N PRO A 411 14.73 -4.66 0.87
CA PRO A 411 13.38 -4.97 1.36
C PRO A 411 13.32 -5.53 2.80
N GLU A 412 14.45 -6.00 3.32
CA GLU A 412 14.59 -6.48 4.68
C GLU A 412 14.62 -5.37 5.73
N GLY A 413 14.91 -4.13 5.33
CA GLY A 413 15.01 -2.96 6.22
C GLY A 413 16.46 -2.59 6.55
N ILE A 414 16.62 -1.51 7.31
CA ILE A 414 17.90 -0.86 7.59
C ILE A 414 18.48 -1.37 8.91
N SER A 415 19.74 -1.82 8.91
CA SER A 415 20.45 -2.20 10.15
C SER A 415 21.23 -1.05 10.75
N GLN A 416 21.81 -0.18 9.91
CA GLN A 416 22.51 1.03 10.36
C GLN A 416 22.62 2.03 9.18
N ILE A 417 22.47 3.31 9.49
CA ILE A 417 22.78 4.44 8.63
C ILE A 417 24.13 5.03 9.06
N LEU A 418 25.05 5.19 8.13
CA LEU A 418 26.35 5.82 8.33
C LEU A 418 26.30 7.22 7.72
N PHE A 419 26.23 8.25 8.56
CA PHE A 419 26.29 9.64 8.13
C PHE A 419 27.74 10.12 8.10
N VAL A 420 28.31 10.22 6.91
CA VAL A 420 29.74 10.50 6.71
C VAL A 420 29.99 12.01 6.67
N ILE A 421 30.90 12.47 7.54
CA ILE A 421 31.38 13.86 7.60
C ILE A 421 32.87 13.95 7.23
N ASP A 422 33.24 15.09 6.64
CA ASP A 422 34.56 15.34 6.07
C ASP A 422 35.42 16.21 6.98
N GLY A 423 36.18 15.59 7.89
CA GLY A 423 36.99 16.34 8.85
C GLY A 423 36.15 16.92 9.99
N ARG A 424 36.02 18.25 10.07
CA ARG A 424 35.24 18.91 11.15
C ARG A 424 33.75 18.82 10.86
N PHE A 425 32.93 18.62 11.88
CA PHE A 425 31.48 18.70 11.72
C PHE A 425 31.08 20.16 11.48
N THR A 426 30.70 20.50 10.25
CA THR A 426 30.38 21.87 9.84
C THR A 426 28.89 22.18 9.90
N GLY A 427 28.54 23.47 9.87
CA GLY A 427 27.14 23.91 9.75
C GLY A 427 26.48 23.46 8.43
N GLU A 428 27.25 23.25 7.37
CA GLU A 428 26.72 22.68 6.12
C GLU A 428 26.30 21.22 6.28
N GLU A 429 27.14 20.42 6.96
CA GLU A 429 26.79 19.03 7.27
C GLU A 429 25.61 18.96 8.24
N ALA A 430 25.50 19.89 9.19
CA ALA A 430 24.35 19.99 10.07
C ALA A 430 23.06 20.32 9.30
N LYS A 431 23.12 21.21 8.31
CA LYS A 431 22.00 21.49 7.39
C LYS A 431 21.61 20.25 6.59
N ILE A 432 22.57 19.52 6.06
CA ILE A 432 22.31 18.27 5.31
C ILE A 432 21.68 17.23 6.23
N PHE A 433 22.19 17.07 7.45
CA PHE A 433 21.61 16.17 8.42
C PHE A 433 20.17 16.55 8.74
N ASN A 434 19.90 17.83 9.00
CA ASN A 434 18.55 18.31 9.28
C ASN A 434 17.61 18.20 8.06
N LEU A 435 18.15 18.27 6.85
CA LEU A 435 17.41 18.03 5.62
C LEU A 435 17.02 16.56 5.48
N LEU A 436 17.97 15.65 5.72
CA LEU A 436 17.69 14.22 5.82
C LEU A 436 16.77 13.94 7.01
N LYS A 437 16.85 14.69 8.10
CA LYS A 437 15.96 14.52 9.25
C LYS A 437 14.53 14.90 8.92
N GLY A 438 14.32 16.13 8.47
CA GLY A 438 13.01 16.64 8.07
C GLY A 438 12.37 15.85 6.92
N SER A 439 13.19 15.28 6.04
CA SER A 439 12.70 14.53 4.87
C SER A 439 12.66 13.03 5.11
N ILE A 440 13.79 12.39 5.38
CA ILE A 440 13.93 10.94 5.52
C ILE A 440 13.53 10.51 6.93
N PHE A 441 14.14 11.08 7.97
CA PHE A 441 14.01 10.54 9.33
C PHE A 441 12.64 10.81 9.97
N ASP A 442 11.97 11.90 9.60
CA ASP A 442 10.63 12.23 10.07
C ASP A 442 9.56 11.35 9.39
N ILE A 443 9.78 10.86 8.15
CA ILE A 443 8.95 9.78 7.54
C ILE A 443 9.01 8.51 8.38
N PHE A 444 10.19 8.22 8.92
CA PHE A 444 10.53 6.98 9.59
C PHE A 444 10.12 6.96 11.09
N GLU A 445 9.33 7.93 11.55
CA GLU A 445 8.93 8.12 12.96
C GLU A 445 10.11 8.31 13.95
N ILE A 446 9.79 8.61 15.22
CA ILE A 446 10.76 8.78 16.31
C ILE A 446 11.42 7.41 16.59
N GLY A 447 12.66 7.20 16.13
CA GLY A 447 13.46 6.02 16.44
C GLY A 447 14.56 5.68 15.43
N ILE A 448 14.46 6.14 14.18
CA ILE A 448 15.49 5.92 13.14
C ILE A 448 16.86 6.52 13.50
N LEU A 449 16.90 7.57 14.34
CA LEU A 449 18.15 8.20 14.76
C LEU A 449 19.00 7.27 15.65
N ASP A 450 18.38 6.30 16.34
CA ASP A 450 19.08 5.23 17.08
C ASP A 450 19.79 4.24 16.14
N TYR A 451 19.51 4.33 14.84
CA TYR A 451 20.16 3.62 13.75
C TYR A 451 21.13 4.51 12.97
N VAL A 452 21.35 5.77 13.37
CA VAL A 452 22.32 6.66 12.71
C VAL A 452 23.63 6.71 13.49
N THR A 453 24.73 6.37 12.84
CA THR A 453 26.10 6.57 13.35
C THR A 453 26.77 7.65 12.51
N ILE A 454 27.38 8.64 13.15
CA ILE A 454 28.18 9.66 12.47
C ILE A 454 29.58 9.09 12.23
N VAL A 455 30.02 9.05 10.97
CA VAL A 455 31.36 8.57 10.61
C VAL A 455 32.22 9.79 10.27
N ARG A 456 33.13 10.13 11.17
CA ARG A 456 34.07 11.24 11.00
C ARG A 456 35.33 10.77 10.29
N THR A 457 35.55 11.29 9.09
CA THR A 457 36.73 10.99 8.27
C THR A 457 37.81 12.06 8.43
N LYS A 458 39.03 11.79 7.93
CA LYS A 458 40.18 12.72 7.95
C LYS A 458 40.57 13.22 9.35
N PHE A 459 40.38 12.39 10.37
CA PHE A 459 40.84 12.68 11.73
C PHE A 459 42.20 12.00 11.95
N SER A 460 43.29 12.77 11.95
CA SER A 460 44.65 12.25 12.04
C SER A 460 44.91 11.34 13.26
N ASN A 461 44.19 11.58 14.35
CA ASN A 461 44.29 10.81 15.59
C ASN A 461 43.26 9.69 15.73
N PHE A 462 42.62 9.23 14.63
CA PHE A 462 41.56 8.20 14.69
C PHE A 462 41.99 6.88 15.35
N LYS A 463 43.30 6.61 15.42
CA LYS A 463 43.88 5.43 16.08
C LYS A 463 43.97 5.58 17.61
N ASN A 464 43.84 6.80 18.14
CA ASN A 464 43.99 7.10 19.56
C ASN A 464 42.60 7.33 20.18
N LYS A 465 42.17 6.37 21.01
CA LYS A 465 40.85 6.40 21.63
C LYS A 465 40.63 7.63 22.50
N ASP A 466 41.59 8.04 23.33
CA ASP A 466 41.46 9.21 24.21
C ASP A 466 41.28 10.51 23.41
N LYS A 467 41.95 10.60 22.24
CA LYS A 467 41.78 11.75 21.33
C LYS A 467 40.42 11.74 20.64
N CYS A 468 39.89 10.56 20.30
CA CYS A 468 38.54 10.43 19.76
C CYS A 468 37.50 10.80 20.82
N ASP A 469 37.63 10.30 22.06
CA ASP A 469 36.69 10.57 23.14
C ASP A 469 36.68 12.06 23.53
N ALA A 470 37.85 12.70 23.60
CA ALA A 470 37.95 14.15 23.81
C ALA A 470 37.28 14.96 22.70
N ASP A 471 37.37 14.50 21.45
CA ASP A 471 36.71 15.16 20.32
C ASP A 471 35.18 14.94 20.34
N LYS A 472 34.69 13.76 20.76
CA LYS A 472 33.25 13.53 21.00
C LYS A 472 32.69 14.51 22.03
N GLU A 473 33.42 14.73 23.13
CA GLU A 473 33.02 15.70 24.16
C GLU A 473 32.98 17.14 23.62
N GLN A 474 33.91 17.50 22.73
CA GLN A 474 33.88 18.81 22.07
C GLN A 474 32.65 18.96 21.17
N LEU A 475 32.32 17.94 20.37
CA LEU A 475 31.13 17.94 19.52
C LEU A 475 29.81 18.07 20.32
N HIS A 476 29.76 17.56 21.55
CA HIS A 476 28.60 17.73 22.44
C HIS A 476 28.43 19.16 22.99
N ASN A 477 29.48 19.99 22.89
CA ASN A 477 29.57 21.35 23.44
C ASN A 477 29.88 22.42 22.37
N GLU A 478 29.79 22.07 21.08
CA GLU A 478 30.06 22.98 19.96
C GLU A 478 28.91 24.01 19.82
N ASN A 479 28.23 24.09 18.67
CA ASN A 479 27.02 24.88 18.53
C ASN A 479 25.77 24.05 18.87
N GLU A 480 24.67 24.74 19.17
CA GLU A 480 23.43 24.10 19.65
C GLU A 480 22.89 23.07 18.65
N ASP A 481 23.02 23.33 17.35
CA ASP A 481 22.54 22.45 16.29
C ASP A 481 23.34 21.15 16.18
N ILE A 482 24.67 21.23 16.14
CA ILE A 482 25.56 20.07 16.08
C ILE A 482 25.43 19.26 17.36
N ALA A 483 25.41 19.90 18.52
CA ALA A 483 25.25 19.22 19.80
C ALA A 483 23.93 18.45 19.87
N LYS A 484 22.82 19.01 19.35
CA LYS A 484 21.53 18.32 19.24
C LYS A 484 21.60 17.12 18.30
N ILE A 485 22.25 17.27 17.15
CA ILE A 485 22.40 16.18 16.18
C ILE A 485 23.19 15.02 16.80
N VAL A 486 24.37 15.31 17.34
CA VAL A 486 25.25 14.29 17.93
C VAL A 486 24.58 13.57 19.09
N LYS A 487 23.83 14.29 19.95
CA LYS A 487 23.04 13.67 21.04
C LYS A 487 21.87 12.83 20.56
N SER A 488 21.36 13.09 19.35
CA SER A 488 20.23 12.34 18.78
C SER A 488 20.66 11.08 18.04
N CYS A 489 21.92 11.02 17.59
CA CYS A 489 22.49 9.86 16.91
C CYS A 489 23.00 8.82 17.90
N LYS A 490 23.19 7.59 17.40
CA LYS A 490 23.67 6.46 18.19
C LYS A 490 25.08 6.67 18.75
N ASP A 491 26.02 7.05 17.90
CA ASP A 491 27.42 7.31 18.27
C ASP A 491 28.16 8.06 17.13
N VAL A 492 29.39 8.47 17.42
CA VAL A 492 30.38 8.97 16.47
C VAL A 492 31.54 7.96 16.36
N VAL A 493 31.91 7.60 15.14
CA VAL A 493 33.05 6.70 14.84
C VAL A 493 34.07 7.43 13.98
N TYR A 494 35.34 7.21 14.29
CA TYR A 494 36.46 7.91 13.66
C TYR A 494 37.21 6.95 12.74
N VAL A 495 37.41 7.38 11.50
CA VAL A 495 38.19 6.64 10.50
C VAL A 495 39.04 7.60 9.69
N ASP A 496 40.06 7.06 9.03
CA ASP A 496 40.79 7.81 8.01
C ASP A 496 40.95 6.93 6.76
N ASN A 497 40.54 7.47 5.62
CA ASN A 497 40.47 6.73 4.37
C ASN A 497 41.23 7.48 3.26
N PRO A 498 42.57 7.60 3.38
CA PRO A 498 43.39 8.34 2.42
C PRO A 498 43.36 7.69 1.02
N PRO A 499 43.65 8.43 -0.06
CA PRO A 499 43.60 7.91 -1.43
C PRO A 499 44.63 6.80 -1.67
N THR A 500 44.24 5.73 -2.37
CA THR A 500 45.15 4.65 -2.79
C THR A 500 45.39 4.60 -4.29
N ASN A 501 44.57 5.29 -5.08
CA ASN A 501 44.62 5.29 -6.54
C ASN A 501 45.30 6.58 -7.02
N MET A 502 46.56 6.76 -6.62
CA MET A 502 47.40 7.90 -7.02
C MET A 502 48.28 7.50 -8.21
N GLN A 503 48.66 8.47 -9.03
CA GLN A 503 49.61 8.25 -10.11
C GLN A 503 50.98 7.98 -9.50
N ILE A 504 51.58 6.84 -9.84
CA ILE A 504 52.92 6.48 -9.37
C ILE A 504 53.93 7.15 -10.31
N THR A 505 54.71 8.07 -9.76
CA THR A 505 55.79 8.76 -10.47
C THR A 505 57.16 8.41 -9.93
N ASP A 506 57.26 8.02 -8.66
CA ASP A 506 58.48 7.59 -7.99
C ASP A 506 58.23 6.51 -6.89
N GLU A 507 59.29 6.10 -6.20
CA GLU A 507 59.22 5.12 -5.11
C GLU A 507 58.49 5.65 -3.86
N ASP A 508 58.51 6.97 -3.65
CA ASP A 508 57.82 7.62 -2.51
C ASP A 508 56.30 7.51 -2.66
N ASP A 509 55.78 7.59 -3.90
CA ASP A 509 54.38 7.34 -4.23
C ASP A 509 53.96 5.89 -3.91
N GLU A 510 54.82 4.90 -4.19
CA GLU A 510 54.55 3.49 -3.88
C GLU A 510 54.49 3.25 -2.36
N GLU A 511 55.44 3.83 -1.60
CA GLU A 511 55.46 3.74 -0.13
C GLU A 511 54.22 4.42 0.47
N THR A 512 53.82 5.56 -0.09
CA THR A 512 52.62 6.29 0.35
C THR A 512 51.36 5.47 0.10
N ILE A 513 51.21 4.86 -1.08
CA ILE A 513 50.06 3.98 -1.38
C ILE A 513 50.04 2.77 -0.44
N ALA A 514 51.19 2.14 -0.18
CA ALA A 514 51.29 1.02 0.75
C ALA A 514 50.89 1.42 2.18
N THR A 515 51.29 2.61 2.62
CA THR A 515 50.91 3.19 3.91
C THR A 515 49.41 3.49 3.96
N ASN A 516 48.85 4.07 2.90
CA ASN A 516 47.44 4.39 2.79
C ASN A 516 46.56 3.14 2.81
N LYS A 517 46.98 2.04 2.17
CA LYS A 517 46.31 0.73 2.27
C LYS A 517 46.25 0.23 3.72
N LYS A 518 47.38 0.26 4.44
CA LYS A 518 47.43 -0.10 5.88
C LYS A 518 46.53 0.80 6.75
N ILE A 519 46.39 2.08 6.39
CA ILE A 519 45.48 3.01 7.08
C ILE A 519 44.01 2.61 6.83
N ARG A 520 43.63 2.36 5.56
CA ARG A 520 42.30 1.88 5.18
C ARG A 520 41.94 0.56 5.87
N ASP A 521 42.88 -0.40 5.96
CA ASP A 521 42.66 -1.68 6.65
C ASP A 521 42.33 -1.50 8.14
N ARG A 522 43.00 -0.55 8.81
CA ARG A 522 42.72 -0.22 10.20
C ARG A 522 41.36 0.45 10.35
N SER A 523 41.03 1.39 9.48
CA SER A 523 39.72 2.04 9.44
C SER A 523 38.59 1.03 9.26
N ARG A 524 38.75 0.09 8.32
CA ARG A 524 37.85 -1.05 8.10
C ARG A 524 37.63 -1.84 9.38
N LYS A 525 38.71 -2.22 10.07
CA LYS A 525 38.62 -3.01 11.31
C LYS A 525 37.87 -2.24 12.40
N ILE A 526 38.21 -0.96 12.62
CA ILE A 526 37.57 -0.11 13.64
C ILE A 526 36.06 -0.03 13.39
N ILE A 527 35.65 0.31 12.16
CA ILE A 527 34.23 0.50 11.86
C ILE A 527 33.44 -0.81 11.91
N LEU A 528 34.00 -1.92 11.40
CA LEU A 528 33.31 -3.21 11.41
C LEU A 528 33.25 -3.84 12.81
N GLU A 529 34.26 -3.61 13.67
CA GLU A 529 34.19 -4.00 15.08
C GLU A 529 33.15 -3.20 15.85
N TYR A 530 33.04 -1.89 15.58
CA TYR A 530 31.95 -1.08 16.11
C TYR A 530 30.58 -1.60 15.63
N LEU A 531 30.41 -1.80 14.31
CA LEU A 531 29.15 -2.23 13.71
C LEU A 531 28.70 -3.61 14.21
N ASP A 532 29.64 -4.48 14.57
CA ASP A 532 29.34 -5.81 15.13
C ASP A 532 28.52 -5.74 16.43
N GLY A 533 28.76 -4.70 17.24
CA GLY A 533 28.00 -4.41 18.47
C GLY A 533 26.93 -3.32 18.32
N ALA A 534 27.11 -2.39 17.38
CA ALA A 534 26.19 -1.25 17.20
C ALA A 534 24.97 -1.57 16.33
N CYS A 535 25.10 -2.45 15.33
CA CYS A 535 23.96 -2.83 14.49
C CYS A 535 22.90 -3.50 15.38
N GLN A 536 21.71 -2.90 15.44
CA GLN A 536 20.61 -3.46 16.23
C GLN A 536 20.21 -4.86 15.69
N ALA A 537 19.61 -5.67 16.56
CA ALA A 537 19.10 -6.99 16.16
C ALA A 537 17.96 -6.84 15.15
N ASP A 538 17.07 -5.87 15.39
CA ASP A 538 15.89 -5.58 14.58
C ASP A 538 16.25 -4.62 13.45
N TYR A 539 15.75 -4.87 12.24
CA TYR A 539 15.80 -3.87 11.18
C TYR A 539 14.83 -2.76 11.47
N PHE A 540 15.24 -1.55 11.13
CA PHE A 540 14.30 -0.48 10.94
C PHE A 540 13.55 -0.68 9.60
N LYS A 541 12.21 -0.81 9.61
CA LYS A 541 11.36 -1.03 8.42
C LYS A 541 10.06 -0.20 8.49
N LEU A 542 9.62 0.36 7.37
CA LEU A 542 8.32 1.07 7.26
C LEU A 542 7.13 0.10 7.20
N LYS A 543 6.01 0.50 7.78
CA LYS A 543 4.73 -0.21 7.68
C LYS A 543 4.15 -0.22 6.26
N SER A 544 4.44 0.82 5.47
CA SER A 544 3.96 1.04 4.08
C SER A 544 5.00 0.72 3.00
N TRP A 545 6.14 0.14 3.39
CA TRP A 545 7.34 -0.09 2.57
C TRP A 545 7.06 -0.67 1.17
N ASP A 546 6.21 -1.69 1.11
CA ASP A 546 5.91 -2.40 -0.14
C ASP A 546 4.91 -1.64 -1.04
N GLN A 547 4.16 -0.69 -0.48
CA GLN A 547 3.17 0.11 -1.21
C GLN A 547 3.76 1.35 -1.89
N ILE A 548 4.84 1.91 -1.34
CA ILE A 548 5.47 3.15 -1.84
C ILE A 548 6.67 2.90 -2.78
N ARG A 549 7.22 1.68 -2.77
CA ARG A 549 8.40 1.30 -3.55
C ARG A 549 8.19 1.40 -5.06
N GLU A 550 7.16 0.73 -5.57
CA GLU A 550 6.91 0.64 -7.02
C GLU A 550 6.62 2.02 -7.65
N PRO A 551 5.80 2.89 -7.03
CA PRO A 551 5.56 4.22 -7.58
C PRO A 551 6.78 5.17 -7.54
N ILE A 552 7.65 5.08 -6.51
CA ILE A 552 8.88 5.87 -6.42
C ILE A 552 9.90 5.45 -7.49
N THR A 553 10.07 4.15 -7.73
CA THR A 553 10.94 3.64 -8.79
C THR A 553 10.49 4.12 -10.18
N LYS A 554 9.18 4.05 -10.48
CA LYS A 554 8.63 4.56 -11.75
C LYS A 554 8.84 6.07 -11.94
N TYR A 555 8.73 6.86 -10.88
CA TYR A 555 9.01 8.30 -10.95
C TYR A 555 10.48 8.59 -11.26
N LEU A 556 11.40 7.90 -10.57
CA LEU A 556 12.84 8.08 -10.74
C LEU A 556 13.32 7.77 -12.16
N GLU A 557 12.70 6.79 -12.83
CA GLU A 557 12.99 6.43 -14.22
C GLU A 557 12.46 7.46 -15.23
N SER A 558 11.47 8.27 -14.85
CA SER A 558 10.74 9.14 -15.79
C SER A 558 11.42 10.48 -16.13
N ASN A 559 12.50 10.86 -15.43
CA ASN A 559 13.14 12.19 -15.52
C ASN A 559 12.19 13.39 -15.33
N CYS A 560 10.95 13.17 -14.91
CA CYS A 560 9.91 14.18 -14.73
C CYS A 560 10.09 14.93 -13.41
N GLU A 561 9.74 16.22 -13.34
CA GLU A 561 9.73 16.97 -12.08
C GLU A 561 8.41 16.81 -11.31
N ASP A 562 7.37 16.31 -11.98
CA ASP A 562 6.02 16.14 -11.45
C ASP A 562 5.81 14.78 -10.79
N VAL A 563 5.38 14.80 -9.54
CA VAL A 563 5.12 13.59 -8.75
C VAL A 563 3.96 12.80 -9.38
N PRO A 564 4.09 11.47 -9.59
CA PRO A 564 3.02 10.66 -10.13
C PRO A 564 1.72 10.80 -9.31
N PRO A 565 0.53 10.95 -9.94
CA PRO A 565 -0.76 11.07 -9.24
C PRO A 565 -1.10 9.89 -8.32
N GLU A 566 -0.41 8.76 -8.50
CA GLU A 566 -0.51 7.54 -7.71
C GLU A 566 0.15 7.68 -6.34
N LEU A 567 1.19 8.52 -6.23
CA LEU A 567 1.92 8.84 -5.01
C LEU A 567 1.15 9.84 -4.13
N GLU A 568 0.39 10.77 -4.71
CA GLU A 568 -0.40 11.78 -3.96
C GLU A 568 -1.53 11.19 -3.09
N LYS A 569 -1.96 9.96 -3.33
CA LYS A 569 -3.10 9.34 -2.61
C LYS A 569 -2.69 8.65 -1.30
N ASN A 570 -1.39 8.42 -1.09
CA ASN A 570 -0.89 7.79 0.13
C ASN A 570 -0.54 8.88 1.16
N LYS A 571 -1.16 8.85 2.36
CA LYS A 571 -0.99 9.90 3.39
C LYS A 571 0.47 10.10 3.86
N GLU A 572 1.28 9.05 3.86
CA GLU A 572 2.70 9.13 4.21
C GLU A 572 3.52 9.72 3.05
N VAL A 573 3.09 9.50 1.81
CA VAL A 573 3.65 10.12 0.61
C VAL A 573 3.19 11.58 0.45
N GLU A 574 1.97 11.90 0.87
CA GLU A 574 1.47 13.27 0.97
C GLU A 574 2.27 14.08 1.99
N ALA A 575 2.72 13.45 3.10
CA ALA A 575 3.66 14.06 4.03
C ALA A 575 5.03 14.31 3.38
N LEU A 576 5.57 13.34 2.63
CA LEU A 576 6.76 13.49 1.78
C LEU A 576 6.66 14.66 0.79
N ILE A 577 5.53 14.80 0.11
CA ILE A 577 5.24 15.88 -0.84
C ILE A 577 5.15 17.23 -0.11
N LYS A 578 4.40 17.31 0.99
CA LYS A 578 4.29 18.55 1.79
C LYS A 578 5.62 18.99 2.40
N ILE A 579 6.44 18.05 2.85
CA ILE A 579 7.79 18.33 3.33
C ILE A 579 8.63 18.87 2.16
N THR A 580 8.67 18.18 1.02
CA THR A 580 9.43 18.65 -0.16
C THR A 580 8.93 19.99 -0.72
N GLU A 581 7.62 20.27 -0.67
CA GLU A 581 7.02 21.56 -1.03
C GLU A 581 7.37 22.68 -0.05
N SER A 582 7.38 22.39 1.27
CA SER A 582 7.82 23.36 2.29
C SER A 582 9.29 23.78 2.09
N PHE A 583 10.12 22.88 1.53
CA PHE A 583 11.52 23.15 1.19
C PHE A 583 11.70 24.01 -0.07
N CYS A 584 10.76 23.99 -1.04
CA CYS A 584 10.80 24.88 -2.20
C CYS A 584 10.66 26.37 -1.83
N THR A 585 10.30 26.68 -0.58
CA THR A 585 10.17 28.05 -0.07
C THR A 585 11.40 28.58 0.68
N ILE A 586 12.46 27.77 0.82
CA ILE A 586 13.68 28.10 1.61
C ILE A 586 14.93 28.34 0.71
N THR A 587 14.82 28.21 -0.61
CA THR A 587 15.88 28.63 -1.56
C THR A 587 15.70 30.05 -2.04
#